data_AF-A0A2L0N3C9-F1
#
_entry.id   AF-A0A2L0N3C9-F1
#
_cell.length_a   1.000
_cell.length_b   1.000
_cell.length_c   1.000
_cell.angle_alpha   90.00
_cell.angle_beta   90.00
_cell.angle_gamma   90.00
#
_symmetry.space_group_name_H-M   'P 1'
#
loop_
_entity.id
_entity.type
_entity.pdbx_description
1 polymer ?
#
loop_
_entity_poly.entity_id
_entity_poly.type
_entity_poly.pdbx_seq_one_letter_code
_entity_poly.pdbx_strand_id
1 'polypeptide(L)'
;MRGRPTRPAGASGDARHDGAALPGAGPGRRSGQRPLEAGPGARPARSAGDLVSELPGTRWNITVDTVACIGSSMCVAAAPRHFVMDEADKAVALAGTVGPDQAVLDAAETCPALAITVTDAETGRQLAPEA
;
A
#
# COMPACT_ATOMS: atom_id res chain seq x y z
N MET A 1 13.44 54.72 -6.19
CA MET A 1 13.24 54.32 -7.59
C MET A 1 14.51 53.65 -8.14
N ARG A 2 14.71 52.36 -7.88
CA ARG A 2 15.80 51.56 -8.49
C ARG A 2 15.21 50.24 -8.95
N GLY A 3 15.41 49.97 -10.24
CA GLY A 3 14.68 49.01 -11.06
C GLY A 3 14.88 47.56 -10.65
N ARG A 4 13.79 46.81 -10.79
CA ARG A 4 13.67 45.37 -10.57
C ARG A 4 14.20 44.65 -11.83
N PRO A 5 15.19 43.76 -11.74
CA PRO A 5 15.62 42.98 -12.91
C PRO A 5 14.54 41.95 -13.27
N THR A 6 14.10 41.98 -14.53
CA THR A 6 13.15 41.02 -15.11
C THR A 6 13.88 39.72 -15.45
N ARG A 7 13.45 38.62 -14.83
CA ARG A 7 13.79 37.22 -15.18
C ARG A 7 13.42 36.96 -16.66
N PRO A 8 14.34 36.50 -17.52
CA PRO A 8 13.92 35.88 -18.77
C PRO A 8 13.34 34.49 -18.50
N ALA A 9 12.27 34.20 -19.23
CA ALA A 9 11.47 32.99 -19.18
C ALA A 9 12.28 31.77 -19.65
N GLY A 10 12.16 30.67 -18.91
CA GLY A 10 12.53 29.35 -19.41
C GLY A 10 11.56 28.94 -20.52
N ALA A 11 12.12 28.55 -21.67
CA ALA A 11 11.40 27.83 -22.70
C ALA A 11 11.68 26.34 -22.50
N SER A 12 10.68 25.64 -21.99
CA SER A 12 10.58 24.18 -21.91
C SER A 12 9.69 23.69 -23.05
N GLY A 13 10.00 22.50 -23.59
CA GLY A 13 9.09 21.69 -24.42
C GLY A 13 9.21 21.93 -25.93
N ASP A 14 9.11 20.96 -26.84
CA ASP A 14 8.70 19.55 -26.75
C ASP A 14 9.25 18.85 -28.00
N ALA A 15 10.20 17.93 -27.83
CA ALA A 15 10.63 17.05 -28.92
C ALA A 15 9.59 15.93 -29.08
N ARG A 16 8.57 16.23 -29.90
CA ARG A 16 7.55 15.28 -30.35
C ARG A 16 8.24 14.03 -30.90
N HIS A 17 8.05 12.91 -30.22
CA HIS A 17 8.37 11.59 -30.77
C HIS A 17 7.40 11.32 -31.91
N ASP A 18 7.93 11.32 -33.13
CA ASP A 18 7.23 10.93 -34.34
C ASP A 18 6.99 9.42 -34.30
N GLY A 19 5.79 9.05 -33.82
CA GLY A 19 5.29 7.69 -33.82
C GLY A 19 4.91 7.26 -35.22
N ALA A 20 5.89 6.77 -35.99
CA ALA A 20 5.65 6.14 -37.28
C ALA A 20 4.92 4.80 -37.10
N ALA A 21 3.63 4.81 -37.40
CA ALA A 21 2.76 3.64 -37.48
C ALA A 21 3.19 2.72 -38.63
N LEU A 22 3.43 1.44 -38.32
CA LEU A 22 3.57 0.39 -39.32
C LEU A 22 2.19 -0.21 -39.66
N PRO A 23 1.79 -0.29 -40.93
CA PRO A 23 0.56 -0.96 -41.34
C PRO A 23 0.79 -2.43 -41.67
N GLY A 24 -0.15 -3.30 -41.30
CA GLY A 24 -0.39 -4.57 -42.00
C GLY A 24 -0.15 -5.86 -41.20
N ALA A 25 -0.95 -6.10 -40.17
CA ALA A 25 -1.18 -7.45 -39.66
C ALA A 25 -2.48 -8.01 -40.29
N GLY A 26 -2.33 -9.02 -41.15
CA GLY A 26 -3.42 -9.66 -41.89
C GLY A 26 -4.43 -10.42 -41.03
N PRO A 27 -5.49 -10.98 -41.64
CA PRO A 27 -6.60 -11.61 -40.93
C PRO A 27 -6.14 -12.91 -40.27
N GLY A 28 -5.94 -12.83 -38.95
CA GLY A 28 -5.54 -13.92 -38.06
C GLY A 28 -6.59 -15.02 -37.99
N ARG A 29 -6.08 -16.24 -38.08
CA ARG A 29 -6.77 -17.53 -38.08
C ARG A 29 -7.71 -17.67 -36.88
N ARG A 30 -8.97 -17.99 -37.16
CA ARG A 30 -9.95 -18.45 -36.18
C ARG A 30 -9.75 -19.94 -35.95
N SER A 31 -8.74 -20.32 -35.16
CA SER A 31 -8.61 -21.68 -34.64
C SER A 31 -7.60 -21.74 -33.49
N GLY A 32 -8.05 -22.08 -32.28
CA GLY A 32 -7.18 -22.65 -31.25
C GLY A 32 -6.98 -21.91 -29.93
N GLN A 33 -8.01 -21.38 -29.26
CA GLN A 33 -7.88 -21.03 -27.83
C GLN A 33 -8.85 -21.84 -26.96
N ARG A 34 -8.45 -23.10 -26.74
CA ARG A 34 -8.68 -23.85 -25.50
C ARG A 34 -7.78 -23.27 -24.39
N PRO A 35 -8.08 -23.56 -23.12
CA PRO A 35 -8.07 -22.62 -22.01
C PRO A 35 -6.66 -22.20 -21.60
N LEU A 36 -6.49 -20.95 -21.17
CA LEU A 36 -5.34 -20.64 -20.33
C LEU A 36 -5.69 -21.06 -18.90
N GLU A 37 -5.24 -22.27 -18.62
CA GLU A 37 -5.01 -22.88 -17.32
C GLU A 37 -4.70 -21.82 -16.24
N ALA A 38 -5.50 -21.82 -15.17
CA ALA A 38 -5.15 -21.17 -13.93
C ALA A 38 -3.89 -21.85 -13.37
N GLY A 39 -2.74 -21.23 -13.57
CA GLY A 39 -1.49 -21.71 -13.02
C GLY A 39 -1.59 -21.79 -11.49
N PRO A 40 -1.34 -22.94 -10.85
CA PRO A 40 -1.17 -23.02 -9.41
C PRO A 40 0.21 -22.47 -9.05
N GLY A 41 0.34 -21.14 -9.13
CA GLY A 41 1.59 -20.40 -8.90
C GLY A 41 1.51 -19.37 -7.78
N ALA A 42 0.34 -19.16 -7.16
CA ALA A 42 0.29 -18.48 -5.88
C ALA A 42 0.72 -19.47 -4.80
N ARG A 43 2.04 -19.56 -4.59
CA ARG A 43 2.56 -20.11 -3.33
C ARG A 43 1.83 -19.31 -2.25
N PRO A 44 1.04 -19.92 -1.33
CA PRO A 44 0.69 -19.18 -0.15
C PRO A 44 2.05 -18.80 0.45
N ALA A 45 2.31 -17.50 0.60
CA ALA A 45 3.30 -17.07 1.56
C ALA A 45 2.88 -17.81 2.82
N ARG A 46 3.71 -18.76 3.26
CA ARG A 46 3.52 -19.45 4.53
C ARG A 46 3.54 -18.33 5.54
N SER A 47 2.34 -17.86 5.88
CA SER A 47 2.16 -16.67 6.67
C SER A 47 2.86 -16.96 7.99
N ALA A 48 3.64 -16.01 8.48
CA ALA A 48 4.08 -16.00 9.87
C ALA A 48 2.89 -16.04 10.86
N GLY A 49 1.65 -16.03 10.36
CA GLY A 49 0.38 -16.24 11.06
C GLY A 49 0.16 -17.65 11.63
N ASP A 50 0.75 -18.70 11.07
CA ASP A 50 0.50 -20.07 11.56
C ASP A 50 1.17 -20.37 12.91
N LEU A 51 2.23 -19.63 13.29
CA LEU A 51 2.91 -19.83 14.58
C LEU A 51 2.40 -18.91 15.70
N VAL A 52 1.58 -17.92 15.40
CA VAL A 52 0.98 -17.00 16.40
C VAL A 52 -0.44 -17.39 16.81
N SER A 53 -0.96 -18.52 16.31
CA SER A 53 -2.36 -18.94 16.53
C SER A 53 -2.60 -19.76 17.81
N GLU A 54 -1.56 -20.07 18.59
CA GLU A 54 -1.64 -21.02 19.73
C GLU A 54 -1.42 -20.38 21.12
N LEU A 55 -1.53 -19.05 21.24
CA LEU A 55 -1.56 -18.35 22.53
C LEU A 55 -2.97 -17.76 22.77
N PRO A 56 -3.59 -18.01 23.94
CA PRO A 56 -4.93 -17.54 24.22
C PRO A 56 -4.99 -16.00 24.24
N GLY A 57 -5.72 -15.42 23.28
CA GLY A 57 -6.41 -14.15 23.47
C GLY A 57 -5.60 -12.85 23.39
N THR A 58 -4.41 -12.86 22.79
CA THR A 58 -3.61 -11.63 22.64
C THR A 58 -4.35 -10.59 21.82
N ARG A 59 -4.86 -9.53 22.46
CA ARG A 59 -5.47 -8.39 21.75
C ARG A 59 -4.38 -7.41 21.38
N TRP A 60 -4.49 -6.80 20.20
CA TRP A 60 -3.57 -5.75 19.76
C TRP A 60 -4.30 -4.42 19.69
N ASN A 61 -3.64 -3.36 20.14
CA ASN A 61 -4.10 -1.99 20.02
C ASN A 61 -3.45 -1.34 18.80
N ILE A 62 -4.28 -0.73 17.96
CA ILE A 62 -3.84 -0.03 16.75
C ILE A 62 -3.99 1.46 16.99
N THR A 63 -2.88 2.19 16.87
CA THR A 63 -2.87 3.65 16.93
C THR A 63 -2.34 4.21 15.62
N VAL A 64 -3.01 5.24 15.10
CA VAL A 64 -2.57 5.96 13.90
C VAL A 64 -2.29 7.42 14.26
N ASP A 65 -1.07 7.86 14.02
CA ASP A 65 -0.68 9.26 14.13
C ASP A 65 -1.08 10.01 12.85
N THR A 66 -2.16 10.79 12.94
CA THR A 66 -2.69 11.58 11.83
C THR A 66 -1.78 12.74 11.40
N VAL A 67 -0.85 13.17 12.26
CA VAL A 67 0.14 14.21 11.96
C VAL A 67 1.28 13.64 11.13
N ALA A 68 1.77 12.45 11.50
CA ALA A 68 2.80 11.74 10.74
C ALA A 68 2.24 11.11 9.44
N CYS A 69 0.96 10.73 9.42
CA CYS A 69 0.34 10.09 8.27
C CYS A 69 0.35 11.01 7.03
N ILE A 70 1.04 10.57 5.97
CA ILE A 70 1.14 11.29 4.70
C ILE A 70 0.07 10.90 3.67
N GLY A 71 -0.86 10.01 4.02
CA GLY A 71 -1.93 9.58 3.11
C GLY A 71 -1.49 8.63 1.99
N SER A 72 -0.50 7.76 2.22
CA SER A 72 0.02 6.86 1.18
C SER A 72 -0.93 5.73 0.77
N SER A 73 -2.00 5.47 1.54
CA SER A 73 -2.97 4.37 1.37
C SER A 73 -2.39 2.93 1.41
N MET A 74 -1.09 2.76 1.72
CA MET A 74 -0.46 1.44 1.74
C MET A 74 -1.04 0.52 2.82
N CYS A 75 -1.47 1.07 3.96
CA CYS A 75 -2.12 0.31 5.02
C CYS A 75 -3.48 -0.25 4.60
N VAL A 76 -4.24 0.49 3.78
CA VAL A 76 -5.53 0.02 3.24
C VAL A 76 -5.30 -1.08 2.21
N ALA A 77 -4.22 -1.00 1.42
CA ALA A 77 -3.84 -2.06 0.49
C ALA A 77 -3.42 -3.35 1.21
N ALA A 78 -2.66 -3.23 2.31
CA ALA A 78 -2.21 -4.38 3.12
C ALA A 78 -3.33 -4.99 3.98
N ALA A 79 -4.14 -4.14 4.62
CA ALA A 79 -5.16 -4.54 5.57
C ALA A 79 -6.49 -3.78 5.37
N PRO A 80 -7.21 -4.03 4.25
CA PRO A 80 -8.44 -3.33 3.89
C PRO A 80 -9.61 -3.59 4.87
N ARG A 81 -9.51 -4.62 5.71
CA ARG A 81 -10.50 -4.93 6.75
C ARG A 81 -10.27 -4.17 8.05
N HIS A 82 -9.11 -3.53 8.22
CA HIS A 82 -8.69 -2.87 9.46
C HIS A 82 -8.49 -1.37 9.30
N PHE A 83 -8.17 -0.91 8.08
CA PHE A 83 -7.93 0.50 7.80
C PHE A 83 -8.81 1.02 6.68
N VAL A 84 -9.21 2.28 6.81
CA VAL A 84 -9.87 3.08 5.77
C VAL A 84 -9.20 4.44 5.67
N MET A 85 -9.40 5.12 4.54
CA MET A 85 -9.02 6.53 4.40
C MET A 85 -10.22 7.41 4.77
N ASP A 86 -9.98 8.48 5.51
CA ASP A 86 -10.98 9.53 5.75
C ASP A 86 -11.02 10.56 4.60
N GLU A 87 -11.87 11.57 4.74
CA GLU A 87 -12.02 12.66 3.75
C GLU A 87 -10.78 13.57 3.64
N ALA A 88 -9.85 13.49 4.60
CA ALA A 88 -8.61 14.26 4.64
C ALA A 88 -7.38 13.44 4.20
N ASP A 89 -7.61 12.32 3.51
CA ASP A 89 -6.58 11.35 3.10
C ASP A 89 -5.73 10.86 4.29
N LYS A 90 -6.33 10.72 5.48
CA LYS A 90 -5.68 10.10 6.64
C LYS A 90 -6.19 8.69 6.85
N ALA A 91 -5.26 7.81 7.23
CA ALA A 91 -5.62 6.45 7.61
C ALA A 91 -6.36 6.47 8.95
N VAL A 92 -7.45 5.72 9.03
CA VAL A 92 -8.24 5.51 10.25
C VAL A 92 -8.38 4.02 10.47
N ALA A 93 -8.08 3.56 11.69
CA ALA A 93 -8.34 2.19 12.09
C ALA A 93 -9.83 1.99 12.33
N LEU A 94 -10.42 0.98 11.70
CA LEU A 94 -11.83 0.61 11.86
C LEU A 94 -12.14 0.08 13.26
N ALA A 95 -11.15 -0.53 13.90
CA ALA A 95 -11.21 -0.97 15.28
C ALA A 95 -9.91 -0.58 15.99
N GLY A 96 -10.02 0.09 17.13
CA GLY A 96 -8.85 0.42 17.96
C GLY A 96 -8.24 -0.79 18.66
N THR A 97 -8.97 -1.90 18.77
CA THR A 97 -8.46 -3.16 19.31
C THR A 97 -8.92 -4.32 18.46
N VAL A 98 -7.96 -5.16 18.06
CA VAL A 98 -8.17 -6.31 17.19
C VAL A 98 -7.58 -7.57 17.81
N GLY A 99 -7.98 -8.74 17.31
CA GLY A 99 -7.22 -9.96 17.57
C GLY A 99 -5.90 -9.97 16.79
N PRO A 100 -5.02 -10.94 17.04
CA PRO A 100 -3.79 -11.10 16.28
C PRO A 100 -4.12 -11.28 14.80
N ASP A 101 -3.63 -10.38 13.96
CA ASP A 101 -3.81 -10.45 12.51
C ASP A 101 -2.56 -9.91 11.81
N GLN A 102 -1.85 -10.78 11.11
CA GLN A 102 -0.60 -10.41 10.43
C GLN A 102 -0.76 -9.24 9.45
N ALA A 103 -1.94 -9.08 8.85
CA ALA A 103 -2.20 -7.95 7.97
C ALA A 103 -2.02 -6.58 8.68
N VAL A 104 -2.31 -6.53 9.98
CA VAL A 104 -2.16 -5.31 10.79
C VAL A 104 -0.69 -4.99 11.06
N LEU A 105 0.15 -6.01 11.27
CA LEU A 105 1.60 -5.83 11.40
C LEU A 105 2.22 -5.42 10.07
N ASP A 106 1.87 -6.13 8.98
CA ASP A 106 2.32 -5.80 7.62
C ASP A 106 1.96 -4.35 7.24
N ALA A 107 0.78 -3.88 7.61
CA ALA A 107 0.34 -2.50 7.36
C ALA A 107 1.17 -1.46 8.13
N ALA A 108 1.59 -1.78 9.36
CA ALA A 108 2.44 -0.91 10.16
C ALA A 108 3.88 -0.86 9.62
N GLU A 109 4.44 -2.00 9.21
CA GLU A 109 5.78 -2.09 8.62
C GLU A 109 5.88 -1.44 7.24
N THR A 110 4.82 -1.57 6.44
CA THR A 110 4.77 -0.98 5.09
C THR A 110 4.58 0.54 5.13
N CYS A 111 4.23 1.12 6.29
CA CYS A 111 3.96 2.55 6.41
C CYS A 111 5.24 3.38 6.21
N PRO A 112 5.38 4.15 5.11
CA PRO A 112 6.61 4.88 4.82
C PRO A 112 6.85 6.04 5.80
N ALA A 113 5.82 6.49 6.49
CA ALA A 113 5.88 7.56 7.48
C ALA A 113 5.92 7.04 8.92
N LEU A 114 5.95 5.72 9.12
CA LEU A 114 5.90 5.08 10.45
C LEU A 114 4.75 5.60 11.33
N ALA A 115 3.61 5.94 10.69
CA ALA A 115 2.48 6.59 11.34
C ALA A 115 1.54 5.60 12.05
N ILE A 116 1.76 4.30 11.94
CA ILE A 116 0.91 3.26 12.51
C ILE A 116 1.73 2.52 13.55
N THR A 117 1.19 2.41 14.77
CA THR A 117 1.80 1.65 15.86
C THR A 117 0.84 0.55 16.28
N VAL A 118 1.37 -0.66 16.39
CA VAL A 118 0.66 -1.83 16.89
C VAL A 118 1.31 -2.23 18.20
N THR A 119 0.52 -2.29 19.27
CA THR A 119 0.98 -2.72 20.59
C THR A 119 0.16 -3.88 21.09
N ASP A 120 0.80 -4.76 21.84
CA ASP A 120 0.14 -5.80 22.60
C ASP A 120 -0.69 -5.16 23.72
N ALA A 121 -2.00 -5.42 23.75
CA ALA A 121 -2.93 -4.77 24.67
C ALA A 121 -2.78 -5.26 26.13
N GLU A 122 -2.13 -6.40 26.37
CA GLU A 122 -1.93 -6.94 27.71
C GLU A 122 -0.61 -6.50 28.32
N THR A 123 0.46 -6.56 27.52
CA THR A 123 1.84 -6.26 27.95
C THR A 123 2.26 -4.83 27.64
N GLY A 124 1.55 -4.13 26.76
CA GLY A 124 1.92 -2.81 26.26
C GLY A 124 3.14 -2.82 25.33
N ARG A 125 3.65 -3.98 24.95
CA ARG A 125 4.82 -4.12 24.09
C ARG A 125 4.49 -3.69 22.67
N GLN A 126 5.32 -2.84 22.06
CA GLN A 126 5.22 -2.54 20.63
C GLN A 126 5.58 -3.77 19.81
N LEU A 127 4.66 -4.16 18.93
CA LEU A 127 4.79 -5.28 18.02
C LEU A 127 5.26 -4.80 16.64
N ALA A 128 4.73 -3.68 16.16
CA ALA A 128 5.15 -3.03 14.92
C ALA A 128 5.04 -1.50 15.00
N PRO A 129 5.90 -0.74 14.29
CA PRO A 129 7.07 -1.24 13.56
C PRO A 129 8.14 -1.79 14.52
N GLU A 130 8.87 -2.83 14.10
CA GLU A 130 10.05 -3.28 14.84
C GLU A 130 11.12 -2.18 14.77
N ALA A 131 11.63 -1.77 15.94
CA ALA A 131 12.57 -0.67 16.11
C ALA A 131 14.03 -1.16 16.09
#